data_AF-A0A9D5MP68-F1
#
_entry.id   AF-A0A9D5MP68-F1
#
_cell.length_a   1.000
_cell.length_b   1.000
_cell.length_c   1.000
_cell.angle_alpha   90.00
_cell.angle_beta   90.00
_cell.angle_gamma   90.00
#
_symmetry.space_group_name_H-M   'P 1'
#
loop_
_entity.id
_entity.type
_entity.pdbx_description
1 polymer ?
#
loop_
_entity_poly.entity_id
_entity_poly.type
_entity_poly.pdbx_seq_one_letter_code
_entity_poly.pdbx_strand_id
1 'polypeptide(L)'
;MKIAVLNGSPKGDYSVTLQTVLFWQKKFPEIEFEILNVGAKIKALEKDFSEAAKVLQSADAFLFSYPVYTFIAPCQLHRFFELWKENGIEVKGKFATQLSTSMHFYDVTAHRYVMENCQDLGLKYVKGLSANMDDLTKESGQKEAEQFFRYFLWCVQQDKYERVPVAADLKPLVATTVPVKNSVGEKFECTDAENRNGDVAFNICSKKVVIVTDCEPENKALNDMISRFCKVFKGLTEVVNIREYPLKGGCISCFNCATDGKCIYKDGFDEYLRNNIQTGDAIVYAFTIKDHSMGARFKMYDDRQFCNGHRTVTMGMPFGYLVNGHYSREENLRMIIEGRAEVGHNFLAGVATNEYNPDREIDELAATLEYALEHSYVQPQNFLGVGGMKIFRDLIYMMRGMMRADHKFYKKHKQYDFPQKKKGTIMGMYLVGMILSNKKIKTKMGNKMNEGMLMPYKKVLDKLEKEEGKK
;
A
#
# COMPACT_ATOMS: atom_id res chain seq x y z
N MET A 1 -3.68 6.80 -35.84
CA MET A 1 -3.01 6.78 -34.53
C MET A 1 -3.04 5.35 -34.02
N LYS A 2 -1.88 4.78 -33.71
CA LYS A 2 -1.71 3.44 -33.18
C LYS A 2 -1.44 3.51 -31.68
N ILE A 3 -2.30 2.89 -30.88
CA ILE A 3 -2.19 2.85 -29.41
C ILE A 3 -1.78 1.43 -28.99
N ALA A 4 -0.62 1.32 -28.35
CA ALA A 4 -0.24 0.10 -27.65
C ALA A 4 -0.97 0.02 -26.31
N VAL A 5 -1.85 -0.96 -26.17
CA VAL A 5 -2.57 -1.25 -24.93
C VAL A 5 -1.74 -2.21 -24.10
N LEU A 6 -1.21 -1.73 -22.99
CA LEU A 6 -0.40 -2.50 -22.06
C LEU A 6 -1.33 -3.06 -20.97
N ASN A 7 -1.91 -4.23 -21.23
CA ASN A 7 -2.81 -4.91 -20.31
C ASN A 7 -2.03 -5.60 -19.18
N GLY A 8 -1.90 -4.89 -18.06
CA GLY A 8 -1.24 -5.35 -16.83
C GLY A 8 -2.06 -6.34 -16.00
N SER A 9 -3.27 -6.71 -16.44
CA SER A 9 -4.07 -7.72 -15.77
C SER A 9 -3.47 -9.12 -15.94
N PRO A 10 -3.32 -9.90 -14.86
CA PRO A 10 -2.86 -11.28 -14.96
C PRO A 10 -3.91 -12.21 -15.58
N LYS A 11 -5.15 -11.74 -15.75
CA LYS A 11 -6.24 -12.48 -16.43
C LYS A 11 -6.16 -12.40 -17.97
N GLY A 12 -5.27 -11.59 -18.53
CA GLY A 12 -5.16 -11.40 -19.98
C GLY A 12 -6.49 -10.94 -20.58
N ASP A 13 -7.01 -11.69 -21.54
CA ASP A 13 -8.25 -11.36 -22.27
C ASP A 13 -9.50 -11.38 -21.36
N TYR A 14 -9.44 -12.09 -20.24
CA TYR A 14 -10.52 -12.11 -19.22
C TYR A 14 -10.45 -10.95 -18.23
N SER A 15 -9.65 -9.92 -18.51
CA SER A 15 -9.53 -8.72 -17.69
C SER A 15 -10.82 -7.89 -17.74
N VAL A 16 -11.35 -7.52 -16.56
CA VAL A 16 -12.48 -6.58 -16.44
C VAL A 16 -12.08 -5.20 -16.96
N THR A 17 -10.87 -4.74 -16.62
CA THR A 17 -10.33 -3.45 -17.09
C THR A 17 -10.22 -3.40 -18.61
N LEU A 18 -9.87 -4.52 -19.26
CA LEU A 18 -9.72 -4.58 -20.71
C LEU A 18 -11.05 -4.39 -21.44
N GLN A 19 -12.19 -4.71 -20.81
CA GLN A 19 -13.50 -4.56 -21.45
C GLN A 19 -13.81 -3.11 -21.83
N THR A 20 -13.37 -2.14 -21.04
CA THR A 20 -13.51 -0.72 -21.38
C THR A 20 -12.63 -0.34 -22.59
N VAL A 21 -11.47 -0.97 -22.74
CA VAL A 21 -10.62 -0.78 -23.94
C VAL A 21 -11.29 -1.36 -25.17
N LEU A 22 -11.88 -2.56 -25.07
CA LEU A 22 -12.64 -3.17 -26.17
C LEU A 22 -13.90 -2.36 -26.52
N PHE A 23 -14.52 -1.72 -25.52
CA PHE A 23 -15.58 -0.74 -25.75
C PHE A 23 -15.07 0.46 -26.56
N TRP A 24 -13.91 1.03 -26.22
CA TRP A 24 -13.30 2.10 -27.03
C TRP A 24 -12.94 1.64 -28.43
N GLN A 25 -12.39 0.44 -28.61
CA GLN A 25 -12.07 -0.11 -29.93
C GLN A 25 -13.30 -0.21 -30.83
N LYS A 26 -14.48 -0.51 -30.28
CA LYS A 26 -15.75 -0.51 -31.04
C LYS A 26 -16.28 0.91 -31.31
N LYS A 27 -16.05 1.84 -30.39
CA LYS A 27 -16.60 3.20 -30.45
C LYS A 27 -15.76 4.15 -31.32
N PHE A 28 -14.46 3.89 -31.43
CA PHE A 28 -13.48 4.69 -32.16
C PHE A 28 -12.74 3.81 -33.19
N PRO A 29 -13.43 3.33 -34.24
CA PRO A 29 -12.86 2.42 -35.25
C PRO A 29 -11.70 3.04 -36.05
N GLU A 30 -11.53 4.34 -36.01
CA GLU A 30 -10.41 5.08 -36.61
C GLU A 30 -9.09 4.97 -35.84
N ILE A 31 -9.13 4.45 -34.60
CA ILE A 31 -7.96 4.25 -33.76
C ILE A 31 -7.55 2.78 -33.80
N GLU A 32 -6.28 2.52 -34.13
CA GLU A 32 -5.73 1.17 -34.09
C GLU A 32 -5.28 0.85 -32.66
N PHE A 33 -5.88 -0.16 -32.05
CA PHE A 33 -5.49 -0.67 -30.74
C PHE A 33 -4.70 -1.97 -30.90
N GLU A 34 -3.45 -1.98 -30.47
CA GLU A 34 -2.62 -3.19 -30.41
C GLU A 34 -2.48 -3.64 -28.95
N ILE A 35 -3.10 -4.77 -28.60
CA ILE A 35 -3.18 -5.23 -27.21
C ILE A 35 -2.01 -6.17 -26.87
N LEU A 36 -1.21 -5.76 -25.90
CA LEU A 36 -0.19 -6.57 -25.26
C LEU A 36 -0.65 -7.00 -23.87
N ASN A 37 -0.85 -8.31 -23.69
CA ASN A 37 -1.18 -8.92 -22.40
C ASN A 37 0.06 -9.03 -21.48
N VAL A 38 0.66 -7.89 -21.13
CA VAL A 38 1.93 -7.81 -20.37
C VAL A 38 1.81 -8.43 -18.98
N GLY A 39 0.63 -8.36 -18.34
CA GLY A 39 0.37 -8.99 -17.05
C GLY A 39 0.37 -10.52 -17.13
N ALA A 40 -0.46 -11.08 -18.03
CA ALA A 40 -0.59 -12.53 -18.18
C ALA A 40 0.65 -13.19 -18.80
N LYS A 41 1.38 -12.48 -19.67
CA LYS A 41 2.55 -12.98 -20.39
C LYS A 41 3.89 -12.58 -19.75
N ILE A 42 3.91 -12.02 -18.54
CA ILE A 42 5.13 -11.46 -17.95
C ILE A 42 6.32 -12.44 -17.95
N LYS A 43 6.08 -13.71 -17.63
CA LYS A 43 7.13 -14.76 -17.65
C LYS A 43 7.66 -15.10 -19.05
N ALA A 44 6.84 -14.91 -20.07
CA ALA A 44 7.30 -15.06 -21.45
C ALA A 44 8.17 -13.84 -21.83
N LEU A 45 7.75 -12.64 -21.42
CA LEU A 45 8.48 -11.40 -21.65
C LEU A 45 9.83 -11.34 -20.94
N GLU A 46 9.97 -11.99 -19.77
CA GLU A 46 11.26 -12.17 -19.09
C GLU A 46 12.26 -12.99 -19.91
N LYS A 47 11.79 -13.88 -20.79
CA LYS A 47 12.64 -14.72 -21.64
C LYS A 47 12.93 -14.06 -22.98
N ASP A 48 11.93 -13.41 -23.55
CA ASP A 48 12.03 -12.75 -24.84
C ASP A 48 11.13 -11.51 -24.88
N PHE A 49 11.76 -10.35 -24.96
CA PHE A 49 11.10 -9.04 -25.01
C PHE A 49 10.98 -8.48 -26.44
N SER A 50 11.48 -9.19 -27.45
CA SER A 50 11.64 -8.68 -28.82
C SER A 50 10.31 -8.26 -29.47
N GLU A 51 9.26 -9.07 -29.33
CA GLU A 51 7.93 -8.73 -29.88
C GLU A 51 7.31 -7.53 -29.16
N ALA A 52 7.46 -7.44 -27.84
CA ALA A 52 7.00 -6.27 -27.09
C ALA A 52 7.76 -5.00 -27.53
N ALA A 53 9.08 -5.10 -27.72
CA ALA A 53 9.90 -3.99 -28.19
C ALA A 53 9.42 -3.43 -29.54
N LYS A 54 9.11 -4.29 -30.52
CA LYS A 54 8.57 -3.87 -31.83
C LYS A 54 7.28 -3.09 -31.69
N VAL A 55 6.36 -3.57 -30.86
CA VAL A 55 5.08 -2.89 -30.61
C VAL A 55 5.31 -1.53 -29.94
N LEU A 56 6.16 -1.48 -28.91
CA LEU A 56 6.49 -0.24 -28.21
C LEU A 56 7.12 0.81 -29.14
N GLN A 57 8.00 0.39 -30.05
CA GLN A 57 8.62 1.26 -31.05
C GLN A 57 7.61 1.77 -32.08
N SER A 58 6.69 0.93 -32.55
CA SER A 58 5.71 1.28 -33.58
C SER A 58 4.51 2.11 -33.10
N ALA A 59 4.24 2.13 -31.79
CA ALA A 59 3.08 2.82 -31.24
C ALA A 59 3.24 4.36 -31.23
N ASP A 60 2.15 5.08 -31.47
CA ASP A 60 2.08 6.55 -31.33
C ASP A 60 1.80 6.97 -29.89
N ALA A 61 1.09 6.12 -29.13
CA ALA A 61 0.79 6.33 -27.72
C ALA A 61 0.59 5.01 -26.95
N PHE A 62 0.58 5.11 -25.63
CA PHE A 62 0.42 3.99 -24.70
C PHE A 62 -0.85 4.13 -23.85
N LEU A 63 -1.56 3.03 -23.67
CA LEU A 63 -2.69 2.93 -22.75
C LEU A 63 -2.43 1.78 -21.77
N PHE A 64 -2.15 2.12 -20.51
CA PHE A 64 -1.98 1.13 -19.45
C PHE A 64 -3.36 0.69 -18.94
N SER A 65 -3.68 -0.61 -19.01
CA SER A 65 -4.95 -1.17 -18.55
C SER A 65 -4.69 -2.21 -17.47
N TYR A 66 -5.07 -1.95 -16.21
CA TYR A 66 -4.72 -2.85 -15.11
C TYR A 66 -5.67 -2.78 -13.89
N PRO A 67 -5.81 -3.86 -13.10
CA PRO A 67 -6.49 -3.82 -11.82
C PRO A 67 -5.57 -3.27 -10.71
N VAL A 68 -6.12 -2.74 -9.63
CA VAL A 68 -5.33 -2.30 -8.45
C VAL A 68 -5.25 -3.42 -7.42
N TYR A 69 -4.05 -3.89 -7.09
CA TYR A 69 -3.78 -4.91 -6.07
C TYR A 69 -2.83 -4.37 -5.01
N THR A 70 -3.13 -4.60 -3.73
CA THR A 70 -2.24 -4.28 -2.61
C THR A 70 -1.70 -2.84 -2.66
N PHE A 71 -2.62 -1.87 -2.81
CA PHE A 71 -2.39 -0.41 -2.86
C PHE A 71 -1.76 0.14 -4.16
N ILE A 72 -1.37 -0.68 -5.13
CA ILE A 72 -0.66 -0.19 -6.33
C ILE A 72 -0.88 -1.14 -7.53
N ALA A 73 -0.22 -0.91 -8.66
CA ALA A 73 -0.32 -1.76 -9.84
C ALA A 73 0.16 -3.20 -9.56
N PRO A 74 -0.29 -4.22 -10.31
CA PRO A 74 0.10 -5.62 -10.08
C PRO A 74 1.61 -5.83 -10.30
N CYS A 75 2.21 -6.79 -9.59
CA CYS A 75 3.66 -7.04 -9.68
C CYS A 75 4.13 -7.35 -11.11
N GLN A 76 3.24 -7.88 -11.95
CA GLN A 76 3.53 -8.16 -13.35
C GLN A 76 3.75 -6.87 -14.15
N LEU A 77 3.00 -5.81 -13.84
CA LEU A 77 3.22 -4.50 -14.46
C LEU A 77 4.50 -3.84 -13.94
N HIS A 78 4.83 -4.03 -12.65
CA HIS A 78 6.13 -3.59 -12.12
C HIS A 78 7.28 -4.25 -12.89
N ARG A 79 7.25 -5.58 -13.03
CA ARG A 79 8.29 -6.29 -13.78
C ARG A 79 8.33 -5.88 -15.26
N PHE A 80 7.20 -5.51 -15.85
CA PHE A 80 7.17 -5.02 -17.23
C PHE A 80 7.89 -3.67 -17.37
N PHE A 81 7.73 -2.73 -16.44
CA PHE A 81 8.50 -1.48 -16.45
C PHE A 81 10.01 -1.73 -16.30
N GLU A 82 10.39 -2.64 -15.39
CA GLU A 82 11.78 -3.04 -15.24
C GLU A 82 12.35 -3.59 -16.57
N LEU A 83 11.66 -4.55 -17.19
CA LEU A 83 12.06 -5.12 -18.49
C LEU A 83 12.13 -4.06 -19.59
N TRP A 84 11.18 -3.13 -19.64
CA TRP A 84 11.18 -2.04 -20.61
C TRP A 84 12.45 -1.18 -20.48
N LYS A 85 12.76 -0.74 -19.26
CA LYS A 85 13.95 0.08 -18.97
C LYS A 85 15.24 -0.71 -19.22
N GLU A 86 15.31 -1.98 -18.79
CA GLU A 86 16.44 -2.89 -19.03
C GLU A 86 16.75 -3.07 -20.53
N ASN A 87 15.72 -3.08 -21.39
CA ASN A 87 15.87 -3.20 -22.85
C ASN A 87 16.09 -1.85 -23.56
N GLY A 88 16.09 -0.72 -22.85
CA GLY A 88 16.44 0.60 -23.41
C GLY A 88 15.53 1.08 -24.55
N ILE A 89 14.26 0.69 -24.56
CA ILE A 89 13.35 1.04 -25.66
C ILE A 89 12.98 2.53 -25.61
N GLU A 90 13.44 3.29 -26.60
CA GLU A 90 13.22 4.74 -26.69
C GLU A 90 11.78 5.08 -27.11
N VAL A 91 11.09 5.84 -26.25
CA VAL A 91 9.69 6.25 -26.46
C VAL A 91 9.44 7.71 -26.09
N LYS A 92 10.50 8.48 -25.88
CA LYS A 92 10.43 9.88 -25.45
C LYS A 92 9.54 10.71 -26.37
N GLY A 93 8.68 11.52 -25.77
CA GLY A 93 7.77 12.41 -26.48
C GLY A 93 6.47 11.76 -26.97
N LYS A 94 6.33 10.44 -26.89
CA LYS A 94 5.05 9.75 -27.15
C LYS A 94 4.08 9.96 -26.00
N PHE A 95 2.77 9.85 -26.28
CA PHE A 95 1.75 10.04 -25.27
C PHE A 95 1.49 8.78 -24.45
N ALA A 96 1.09 8.95 -23.19
CA ALA A 96 0.64 7.85 -22.36
C ALA A 96 -0.56 8.26 -21.50
N THR A 97 -1.48 7.31 -21.29
CA THR A 97 -2.53 7.42 -20.29
C THR A 97 -2.82 6.05 -19.68
N GLN A 98 -3.74 6.00 -18.73
CA GLN A 98 -4.09 4.76 -18.05
C GLN A 98 -5.58 4.62 -17.78
N LEU A 99 -5.97 3.37 -17.57
CA LEU A 99 -7.27 2.94 -17.10
C LEU A 99 -7.03 1.89 -16.03
N SER A 100 -7.65 2.11 -14.85
CA SER A 100 -7.70 1.07 -13.82
C SER A 100 -9.13 0.74 -13.44
N THR A 101 -9.38 -0.52 -13.07
CA THR A 101 -10.62 -0.91 -12.37
C THR A 101 -10.32 -1.40 -10.97
N SER A 102 -11.03 -0.88 -9.98
CA SER A 102 -10.94 -1.32 -8.59
C SER A 102 -12.25 -1.06 -7.85
N MET A 103 -12.24 -1.10 -6.52
CA MET A 103 -13.34 -0.57 -5.68
C MET A 103 -13.05 0.87 -5.20
N HIS A 104 -12.25 1.62 -5.97
CA HIS A 104 -11.62 2.89 -5.57
C HIS A 104 -10.74 2.79 -4.32
N PHE A 105 -10.20 1.59 -4.07
CA PHE A 105 -9.27 1.37 -2.97
C PHE A 105 -7.86 1.75 -3.43
N TYR A 106 -7.37 2.91 -2.98
CA TYR A 106 -6.01 3.39 -3.26
C TYR A 106 -5.67 3.35 -4.76
N ASP A 107 -6.65 3.70 -5.60
CA ASP A 107 -6.42 3.86 -7.04
C ASP A 107 -5.46 5.01 -7.33
N VAL A 108 -5.49 6.08 -6.52
CA VAL A 108 -4.59 7.23 -6.62
C VAL A 108 -3.11 6.83 -6.61
N THR A 109 -2.72 5.86 -5.77
CA THR A 109 -1.32 5.43 -5.65
C THR A 109 -0.89 4.53 -6.81
N ALA A 110 -1.79 3.69 -7.30
CA ALA A 110 -1.57 2.93 -8.53
C ALA A 110 -1.43 3.86 -9.74
N HIS A 111 -2.28 4.88 -9.82
CA HIS A 111 -2.26 5.86 -10.89
C HIS A 111 -0.99 6.70 -10.89
N ARG A 112 -0.55 7.12 -9.70
CA ARG A 112 0.66 7.90 -9.52
C ARG A 112 1.90 7.09 -9.91
N TYR A 113 1.97 5.81 -9.55
CA TYR A 113 3.09 4.92 -9.91
C TYR A 113 3.31 4.80 -11.43
N VAL A 114 2.24 4.58 -12.19
CA VAL A 114 2.32 4.49 -13.66
C VAL A 114 2.70 5.84 -14.26
N MET A 115 2.17 6.95 -13.74
CA MET A 115 2.54 8.28 -14.18
C MET A 115 4.04 8.54 -13.97
N GLU A 116 4.56 8.30 -12.77
CA GLU A 116 5.97 8.52 -12.43
C GLU A 116 6.90 7.69 -13.35
N ASN A 117 6.58 6.42 -13.56
CA ASN A 117 7.34 5.57 -14.50
C ASN A 117 7.22 6.01 -15.96
N CYS A 118 6.08 6.58 -16.38
CA CYS A 118 5.95 7.17 -17.70
C CYS A 118 6.83 8.42 -17.84
N GLN A 119 6.93 9.22 -16.78
CA GLN A 119 7.75 10.42 -16.76
C GLN A 119 9.25 10.09 -16.82
N ASP A 120 9.70 9.03 -16.13
CA ASP A 120 11.07 8.48 -16.28
C ASP A 120 11.41 8.13 -17.73
N LEU A 121 10.45 7.54 -18.45
CA LEU A 121 10.59 7.18 -19.86
C LEU A 121 10.46 8.37 -20.81
N GLY A 122 10.22 9.58 -20.29
CA GLY A 122 10.03 10.81 -21.08
C GLY A 122 8.72 10.85 -21.86
N LEU A 123 7.69 10.10 -21.42
CA LEU A 123 6.36 10.09 -22.03
C LEU A 123 5.56 11.34 -21.65
N LYS A 124 4.76 11.84 -22.61
CA LYS A 124 3.79 12.91 -22.40
C LYS A 124 2.55 12.32 -21.73
N TYR A 125 2.50 12.43 -20.42
CA TYR A 125 1.49 11.75 -19.61
C TYR A 125 0.18 12.53 -19.47
N VAL A 126 -0.96 11.88 -19.71
CA VAL A 126 -2.31 12.42 -19.46
C VAL A 126 -2.97 11.61 -18.35
N LYS A 127 -3.49 12.28 -17.31
CA LYS A 127 -4.19 11.63 -16.19
C LYS A 127 -5.25 10.66 -16.68
N GLY A 128 -5.27 9.48 -16.05
CA GLY A 128 -6.09 8.35 -16.47
C GLY A 128 -7.49 8.30 -15.88
N LEU A 129 -8.23 7.26 -16.27
CA LEU A 129 -9.55 6.93 -15.77
C LEU A 129 -9.44 5.90 -14.63
N SER A 130 -9.96 6.24 -13.45
CA SER A 130 -10.19 5.26 -12.38
C SER A 130 -11.66 4.88 -12.36
N ALA A 131 -11.96 3.63 -12.67
CA ALA A 131 -13.32 3.10 -12.74
C ALA A 131 -13.58 2.07 -11.64
N ASN A 132 -14.85 1.97 -11.23
CA ASN A 132 -15.33 0.81 -10.51
C ASN A 132 -15.39 -0.41 -11.45
N MET A 133 -15.37 -1.61 -10.88
CA MET A 133 -15.44 -2.86 -11.65
C MET A 133 -16.71 -3.01 -12.49
N ASP A 134 -17.82 -2.37 -12.09
CA ASP A 134 -19.12 -2.49 -12.75
C ASP A 134 -19.53 -1.25 -13.56
N ASP A 135 -18.72 -0.20 -13.63
CA ASP A 135 -19.12 1.07 -14.24
C ASP A 135 -19.47 0.95 -15.73
N LEU A 136 -18.71 0.15 -16.49
CA LEU A 136 -18.99 -0.07 -17.92
C LEU A 136 -20.37 -0.72 -18.17
N THR A 137 -20.95 -1.39 -17.17
CA THR A 137 -22.28 -1.99 -17.28
C THR A 137 -23.41 -0.96 -17.15
N LYS A 138 -23.08 0.28 -16.76
CA LYS A 138 -24.03 1.37 -16.55
C LYS A 138 -23.88 2.41 -17.66
N GLU A 139 -24.98 3.03 -18.07
CA GLU A 139 -24.95 4.10 -19.07
C GLU A 139 -24.08 5.30 -18.64
N SER A 140 -24.06 5.63 -17.35
CA SER A 140 -23.20 6.69 -16.80
C SER A 140 -21.71 6.36 -16.98
N GLY A 141 -21.30 5.14 -16.62
CA GLY A 141 -19.90 4.72 -16.77
C GLY A 141 -19.47 4.57 -18.22
N GLN A 142 -20.37 4.18 -19.12
CA GLN A 142 -20.10 4.21 -20.58
C GLN A 142 -19.88 5.64 -21.08
N LYS A 143 -20.70 6.60 -20.64
CA LYS A 143 -20.54 8.02 -20.97
C LYS A 143 -19.24 8.58 -20.42
N GLU A 144 -18.89 8.28 -19.17
CA GLU A 144 -17.63 8.71 -18.54
C GLU A 144 -16.42 8.12 -19.28
N ALA A 145 -16.44 6.83 -19.61
CA ALA A 145 -15.38 6.20 -20.39
C ALA A 145 -15.24 6.83 -21.79
N GLU A 146 -16.35 7.08 -22.49
CA GLU A 146 -16.32 7.75 -23.80
C GLU A 146 -15.77 9.18 -23.69
N GLN A 147 -16.26 9.98 -22.74
CA GLN A 147 -15.82 11.36 -22.52
C GLN A 147 -14.34 11.42 -22.16
N PHE A 148 -13.87 10.52 -21.31
CA PHE A 148 -12.47 10.40 -20.96
C PHE A 148 -11.60 10.13 -22.20
N PHE A 149 -11.96 9.15 -23.03
CA PHE A 149 -11.15 8.82 -24.20
C PHE A 149 -11.13 9.95 -25.22
N ARG A 150 -12.26 10.65 -25.42
CA ARG A 150 -12.30 11.88 -26.24
C ARG A 150 -11.39 12.96 -25.69
N TYR A 151 -11.36 13.15 -24.37
CA TYR A 151 -10.46 14.08 -23.71
C TYR A 151 -8.99 13.70 -23.93
N PHE A 152 -8.64 12.42 -23.83
CA PHE A 152 -7.29 11.93 -24.14
C PHE A 152 -6.89 12.23 -25.59
N LEU A 153 -7.73 11.92 -26.57
CA LEU A 153 -7.46 12.23 -27.98
C LEU A 153 -7.29 13.73 -28.21
N TRP A 154 -8.13 14.56 -27.57
CA TRP A 154 -7.99 16.01 -27.63
C TRP A 154 -6.65 16.48 -27.02
N CYS A 155 -6.24 15.92 -25.88
CA CYS A 155 -4.93 16.22 -25.28
C CYS A 155 -3.77 15.88 -26.21
N VAL A 156 -3.82 14.74 -26.89
CA VAL A 156 -2.83 14.35 -27.90
C VAL A 156 -2.79 15.36 -29.04
N GLN A 157 -3.95 15.77 -29.57
CA GLN A 157 -4.04 16.75 -30.66
C GLN A 157 -3.55 18.15 -30.26
N GLN A 158 -3.76 18.55 -29.00
CA GLN A 158 -3.42 19.88 -28.48
C GLN A 158 -2.06 19.94 -27.76
N ASP A 159 -1.30 18.85 -27.80
CA ASP A 159 -0.05 18.67 -27.05
C ASP A 159 -0.16 19.00 -25.56
N LYS A 160 -1.24 18.53 -24.90
CA LYS A 160 -1.53 18.77 -23.47
C LYS A 160 -1.20 17.54 -22.63
N TYR A 161 -0.35 17.70 -21.63
CA TYR A 161 0.07 16.65 -20.72
C TYR A 161 0.52 17.23 -19.37
N GLU A 162 0.57 16.36 -18.36
CA GLU A 162 1.04 16.69 -17.02
C GLU A 162 2.53 17.05 -17.05
N ARG A 163 2.89 18.12 -16.35
CA ARG A 163 4.29 18.54 -16.26
C ARG A 163 5.07 17.57 -15.38
N VAL A 164 6.27 17.22 -15.83
CA VAL A 164 7.26 16.55 -14.99
C VAL A 164 7.72 17.55 -13.92
N PRO A 165 7.60 17.24 -12.62
CA PRO A 165 8.20 18.07 -11.59
C PRO A 165 9.69 18.21 -11.86
N VAL A 166 10.22 19.44 -11.78
CA VAL A 166 11.67 19.66 -11.99
C VAL A 166 12.43 18.80 -10.99
N ALA A 167 13.35 17.97 -11.50
CA ALA A 167 14.29 17.24 -10.67
C ALA A 167 15.12 18.27 -9.90
N ALA A 168 14.97 18.31 -8.59
CA ALA A 168 15.92 19.05 -7.75
C ALA A 168 17.24 18.26 -7.77
N ASP A 169 18.37 18.97 -7.67
CA ASP A 169 19.68 18.34 -7.59
C ASP A 169 19.70 17.33 -6.43
N LEU A 170 19.80 16.04 -6.78
CA LEU A 170 19.85 14.96 -5.81
C LEU A 170 21.23 14.98 -5.14
N LYS A 171 21.23 15.14 -3.82
CA LYS A 171 22.47 15.00 -3.04
C LYS A 171 22.93 13.54 -3.10
N PRO A 172 24.23 13.24 -3.09
CA PRO A 172 24.71 11.86 -2.97
C PRO A 172 24.18 11.21 -1.69
N LEU A 173 23.82 9.93 -1.78
CA LEU A 173 23.43 9.13 -0.61
C LEU A 173 24.62 8.94 0.34
N VAL A 174 24.34 8.90 1.63
CA VAL A 174 25.34 8.80 2.70
C VAL A 174 25.55 7.33 3.07
N ALA A 175 26.80 6.90 3.20
CA ALA A 175 27.12 5.54 3.62
C ALA A 175 26.77 5.34 5.11
N THR A 176 26.15 4.22 5.44
CA THR A 176 25.88 3.80 6.82
C THR A 176 27.16 3.29 7.47
N THR A 177 27.41 3.65 8.73
CA THR A 177 28.46 3.01 9.51
C THR A 177 27.87 1.82 10.26
N VAL A 178 28.53 0.68 10.15
CA VAL A 178 28.21 -0.49 10.96
C VAL A 178 29.08 -0.42 12.21
N PRO A 179 28.50 -0.30 13.42
CA PRO A 179 29.28 -0.29 14.65
C PRO A 179 30.19 -1.53 14.72
N VAL A 180 31.48 -1.32 14.92
CA VAL A 180 32.42 -2.41 15.17
C VAL A 180 31.99 -3.07 16.49
N LYS A 181 31.74 -4.38 16.47
CA LYS A 181 31.60 -5.13 17.73
C LYS A 181 32.92 -5.00 18.48
N ASN A 182 32.93 -4.31 19.62
CA ASN A 182 33.87 -4.67 20.66
C ASN A 182 33.48 -6.09 21.11
N SER A 183 34.29 -7.05 20.65
CA SER A 183 34.60 -8.35 21.26
C SER A 183 33.62 -8.94 22.30
N VAL A 184 33.06 -10.10 21.91
CA VAL A 184 32.62 -11.23 22.77
C VAL A 184 31.30 -11.08 23.54
N GLY A 185 30.32 -11.91 23.17
CA GLY A 185 29.46 -12.60 24.15
C GLY A 185 28.36 -11.82 24.87
N GLU A 186 28.29 -10.50 24.80
CA GLU A 186 27.18 -9.77 25.42
C GLU A 186 25.91 -9.95 24.56
N LYS A 187 25.07 -10.92 24.94
CA LYS A 187 23.63 -10.63 24.97
C LYS A 187 23.52 -9.31 25.73
N PHE A 188 22.71 -8.34 25.29
CA PHE A 188 22.28 -7.29 26.22
C PHE A 188 21.83 -8.03 27.49
N GLU A 189 22.55 -7.86 28.60
CA GLU A 189 22.14 -8.42 29.88
C GLU A 189 20.89 -7.64 30.30
N CYS A 190 19.74 -8.04 29.75
CA CYS A 190 18.45 -7.72 30.31
C CYS A 190 18.39 -8.49 31.63
N THR A 191 18.84 -7.88 32.71
CA THR A 191 18.52 -8.38 34.06
C THR A 191 17.01 -8.38 34.18
N ASP A 192 16.42 -9.49 34.65
CA ASP A 192 15.03 -9.55 35.06
C ASP A 192 14.84 -8.55 36.22
N ALA A 193 14.55 -7.29 35.89
CA ALA A 193 14.29 -6.28 36.89
C ALA A 193 12.90 -6.56 37.47
N GLU A 194 12.81 -7.02 38.71
CA GLU A 194 11.51 -7.11 39.39
C GLU A 194 10.96 -5.68 39.55
N ASN A 195 9.80 -5.39 38.96
CA ASN A 195 9.07 -4.18 39.31
C ASN A 195 8.61 -4.30 40.76
N ARG A 196 8.62 -3.19 41.52
CA ARG A 196 8.25 -3.10 42.95
C ARG A 196 6.86 -3.65 43.33
N ASN A 197 6.07 -4.07 42.34
CA ASN A 197 4.70 -4.58 42.49
C ASN A 197 4.53 -6.07 42.12
N GLY A 198 5.61 -6.81 41.81
CA GLY A 198 5.51 -8.25 41.50
C GLY A 198 5.04 -8.59 40.07
N ASP A 199 4.93 -7.61 39.19
CA ASP A 199 4.72 -7.81 37.76
C ASP A 199 6.06 -8.09 37.06
N VAL A 200 6.09 -9.09 36.16
CA VAL A 200 7.26 -9.39 35.32
C VAL A 200 7.59 -8.15 34.49
N ALA A 201 8.78 -7.56 34.65
CA ALA A 201 9.17 -6.42 33.82
C ALA A 201 9.25 -6.81 32.35
N PHE A 202 8.87 -5.87 31.48
CA PHE A 202 9.00 -6.06 30.05
C PHE A 202 10.47 -6.33 29.68
N ASN A 203 10.72 -7.45 29.01
CA ASN A 203 12.04 -7.85 28.58
C ASN A 203 12.15 -7.74 27.05
N ILE A 204 12.73 -6.64 26.56
CA ILE A 204 12.96 -6.40 25.13
C ILE A 204 13.82 -7.49 24.48
N CYS A 205 14.74 -8.10 25.23
CA CYS A 205 15.61 -9.16 24.73
C CYS A 205 14.82 -10.43 24.34
N SER A 206 13.58 -10.59 24.83
CA SER A 206 12.67 -11.69 24.43
C SER A 206 11.91 -11.43 23.13
N LYS A 207 11.90 -10.18 22.65
CA LYS A 207 11.12 -9.75 21.48
C LYS A 207 11.87 -10.01 20.19
N LYS A 208 11.15 -10.46 19.17
CA LYS A 208 11.69 -10.78 17.85
C LYS A 208 11.22 -9.78 16.79
N VAL A 209 12.17 -9.15 16.11
CA VAL A 209 11.93 -8.36 14.89
C VAL A 209 12.34 -9.17 13.67
N VAL A 210 11.42 -9.36 12.72
CA VAL A 210 11.75 -9.95 11.42
C VAL A 210 12.01 -8.84 10.41
N ILE A 211 13.20 -8.85 9.80
CA ILE A 211 13.59 -7.92 8.75
C ILE A 211 13.37 -8.60 7.41
N VAL A 212 12.34 -8.18 6.69
CA VAL A 212 12.02 -8.69 5.35
C VAL A 212 12.73 -7.83 4.32
N THR A 213 13.55 -8.44 3.45
CA THR A 213 14.34 -7.71 2.45
C THR A 213 14.39 -8.42 1.11
N ASP A 214 14.63 -7.68 0.03
CA ASP A 214 15.04 -8.22 -1.26
C ASP A 214 16.45 -7.75 -1.65
N CYS A 215 17.30 -7.53 -0.66
CA CYS A 215 18.67 -7.06 -0.86
C CYS A 215 19.46 -7.99 -1.80
N GLU A 216 20.14 -7.38 -2.77
CA GLU A 216 21.06 -8.08 -3.67
C GLU A 216 22.41 -8.30 -2.96
N PRO A 217 23.13 -9.41 -3.25
CA PRO A 217 24.43 -9.68 -2.63
C PRO A 217 25.43 -8.53 -2.79
N GLU A 218 25.37 -7.81 -3.91
CA GLU A 218 26.28 -6.71 -4.25
C GLU A 218 25.81 -5.36 -3.66
N ASN A 219 24.59 -5.26 -3.13
CA ASN A 219 24.02 -4.03 -2.61
C ASN A 219 24.55 -3.74 -1.20
N LYS A 220 25.79 -3.24 -1.13
CA LYS A 220 26.47 -2.92 0.13
C LYS A 220 25.69 -1.91 0.97
N ALA A 221 25.10 -0.88 0.35
CA ALA A 221 24.42 0.21 1.07
C ALA A 221 23.23 -0.32 1.89
N LEU A 222 22.33 -1.09 1.27
CA LEU A 222 21.19 -1.68 1.99
C LEU A 222 21.64 -2.74 2.99
N ASN A 223 22.64 -3.55 2.66
CA ASN A 223 23.22 -4.53 3.60
C ASN A 223 23.81 -3.87 4.85
N ASP A 224 24.49 -2.72 4.71
CA ASP A 224 25.04 -1.97 5.84
C ASP A 224 23.92 -1.39 6.72
N MET A 225 22.83 -0.89 6.13
CA MET A 225 21.65 -0.42 6.88
C MET A 225 21.00 -1.55 7.69
N ILE A 226 20.79 -2.72 7.07
CA ILE A 226 20.27 -3.92 7.75
C ILE A 226 21.22 -4.34 8.88
N SER A 227 22.52 -4.41 8.58
CA SER A 227 23.54 -4.82 9.53
C SER A 227 23.58 -3.87 10.74
N ARG A 228 23.48 -2.55 10.52
CA ARG A 228 23.40 -1.59 11.61
C ARG A 228 22.15 -1.82 12.45
N PHE A 229 20.97 -1.92 11.85
CA PHE A 229 19.73 -2.15 12.60
C PHE A 229 19.84 -3.38 13.50
N CYS A 230 20.36 -4.50 12.96
CA CYS A 230 20.62 -5.72 13.73
C CYS A 230 21.63 -5.54 14.88
N LYS A 231 22.49 -4.52 14.84
CA LYS A 231 23.45 -4.23 15.92
C LYS A 231 22.86 -3.35 17.02
N VAL A 232 21.98 -2.41 16.66
CA VAL A 232 21.49 -1.38 17.58
C VAL A 232 20.16 -1.75 18.25
N PHE A 233 19.36 -2.62 17.61
CA PHE A 233 18.15 -3.16 18.25
C PHE A 233 18.51 -4.14 19.37
N LYS A 234 17.93 -3.95 20.56
CA LYS A 234 18.27 -4.77 21.76
C LYS A 234 17.66 -6.17 21.75
N GLY A 235 16.56 -6.37 21.02
CA GLY A 235 15.88 -7.67 20.92
C GLY A 235 16.52 -8.61 19.90
N LEU A 236 15.82 -9.72 19.62
CA LEU A 236 16.22 -10.68 18.59
C LEU A 236 15.89 -10.12 17.20
N THR A 237 16.83 -10.24 16.26
CA THR A 237 16.61 -9.89 14.85
C THR A 237 16.77 -11.11 13.95
N GLU A 238 15.84 -11.33 13.03
CA GLU A 238 15.94 -12.35 11.98
C GLU A 238 15.82 -11.69 10.61
N VAL A 239 16.81 -11.89 9.73
CA VAL A 239 16.77 -11.36 8.36
C VAL A 239 16.21 -12.42 7.43
N VAL A 240 15.15 -12.08 6.73
CA VAL A 240 14.48 -12.94 5.74
C VAL A 240 14.61 -12.29 4.36
N ASN A 241 15.50 -12.83 3.53
CA ASN A 241 15.66 -12.36 2.16
C ASN A 241 14.66 -13.05 1.22
N ILE A 242 13.64 -12.31 0.79
CA ILE A 242 12.58 -12.85 -0.06
C ILE A 242 13.07 -13.20 -1.47
N ARG A 243 14.30 -12.83 -1.89
CA ARG A 243 14.88 -13.32 -3.16
C ARG A 243 15.19 -14.80 -3.14
N GLU A 244 15.59 -15.33 -1.98
CA GLU A 244 15.99 -16.73 -1.80
C GLU A 244 14.79 -17.68 -1.89
N TYR A 245 13.58 -17.16 -1.64
CA TYR A 245 12.36 -17.93 -1.77
C TYR A 245 11.96 -18.12 -3.25
N PRO A 246 11.57 -19.32 -3.72
CA PRO A 246 11.23 -19.53 -5.14
C PRO A 246 9.77 -19.13 -5.45
N LEU A 247 9.42 -17.84 -5.33
CA LEU A 247 8.09 -17.34 -5.72
C LEU A 247 7.79 -17.69 -7.18
N LYS A 248 6.75 -18.50 -7.43
CA LYS A 248 6.37 -18.91 -8.79
C LYS A 248 5.63 -17.82 -9.58
N GLY A 249 5.47 -16.60 -9.06
CA GLY A 249 4.73 -15.50 -9.67
C GLY A 249 3.83 -14.78 -8.66
N GLY A 250 3.19 -13.68 -9.09
CA GLY A 250 2.24 -12.89 -8.29
C GLY A 250 0.80 -13.38 -8.36
N CYS A 251 -0.12 -12.65 -7.72
CA CYS A 251 -1.56 -12.96 -7.79
C CYS A 251 -2.06 -13.01 -9.24
N ILE A 252 -2.84 -14.04 -9.57
CA ILE A 252 -3.49 -14.17 -10.89
C ILE A 252 -5.00 -13.93 -10.87
N SER A 253 -5.53 -13.45 -9.74
CA SER A 253 -6.96 -13.13 -9.58
C SER A 253 -7.91 -14.29 -9.92
N CYS A 254 -7.52 -15.51 -9.57
CA CYS A 254 -8.33 -16.70 -9.84
C CYS A 254 -9.53 -16.86 -8.88
N PHE A 255 -9.58 -16.11 -7.77
CA PHE A 255 -10.59 -16.21 -6.70
C PHE A 255 -10.68 -17.54 -5.95
N ASN A 256 -9.84 -18.53 -6.25
CA ASN A 256 -9.87 -19.82 -5.56
C ASN A 256 -9.62 -19.72 -4.04
N CYS A 257 -8.88 -18.70 -3.59
CA CYS A 257 -8.65 -18.45 -2.18
C CYS A 257 -9.82 -17.76 -1.45
N ALA A 258 -10.88 -17.32 -2.14
CA ALA A 258 -11.95 -16.52 -1.53
C ALA A 258 -12.75 -17.30 -0.47
N THR A 259 -12.85 -18.62 -0.62
CA THR A 259 -13.67 -19.47 0.26
C THR A 259 -12.91 -19.91 1.51
N ASP A 260 -11.65 -20.33 1.37
CA ASP A 260 -10.86 -20.95 2.45
C ASP A 260 -9.55 -20.23 2.78
N GLY A 261 -9.18 -19.20 2.01
CA GLY A 261 -7.95 -18.44 2.17
C GLY A 261 -6.71 -19.10 1.57
N LYS A 262 -6.83 -20.23 0.86
CA LYS A 262 -5.68 -20.97 0.31
C LYS A 262 -5.39 -20.57 -1.13
N CYS A 263 -4.15 -20.13 -1.38
CA CYS A 263 -3.72 -19.78 -2.73
C CYS A 263 -3.57 -21.03 -3.60
N ILE A 264 -3.75 -20.88 -4.93
CA ILE A 264 -3.53 -21.97 -5.89
C ILE A 264 -2.06 -22.36 -6.04
N TYR A 265 -1.15 -21.46 -5.68
CA TYR A 265 0.27 -21.69 -5.80
C TYR A 265 0.69 -22.75 -4.78
N LYS A 266 1.27 -23.85 -5.29
CA LYS A 266 1.81 -24.97 -4.50
C LYS A 266 3.33 -24.82 -4.32
N ASP A 267 3.79 -23.64 -3.99
CA ASP A 267 5.21 -23.37 -3.74
C ASP A 267 5.57 -23.30 -2.26
N GLY A 268 4.60 -23.42 -1.35
CA GLY A 268 4.82 -23.40 0.11
C GLY A 268 4.67 -22.01 0.76
N PHE A 269 4.25 -20.99 0.01
CA PHE A 269 4.41 -19.60 0.46
C PHE A 269 3.58 -19.25 1.70
N ASP A 270 2.39 -19.83 1.85
CA ASP A 270 1.55 -19.57 3.03
C ASP A 270 2.22 -20.08 4.33
N GLU A 271 2.84 -21.26 4.29
CA GLU A 271 3.60 -21.80 5.42
C GLU A 271 4.87 -20.98 5.67
N TYR A 272 5.59 -20.63 4.60
CA TYR A 272 6.78 -19.78 4.70
C TYR A 272 6.48 -18.43 5.36
N LEU A 273 5.41 -17.75 4.92
CA LEU A 273 4.96 -16.49 5.47
C LEU A 273 4.60 -16.62 6.95
N ARG A 274 3.80 -17.62 7.32
CA ARG A 274 3.33 -17.81 8.70
C ARG A 274 4.43 -18.21 9.68
N ASN A 275 5.38 -19.02 9.23
CA ASN A 275 6.37 -19.64 10.11
C ASN A 275 7.69 -18.86 10.18
N ASN A 276 8.02 -18.06 9.16
CA ASN A 276 9.30 -17.33 9.12
C ASN A 276 9.12 -15.82 9.26
N ILE A 277 8.01 -15.26 8.75
CA ILE A 277 7.80 -13.80 8.73
C ILE A 277 6.83 -13.35 9.82
N GLN A 278 5.65 -13.95 9.89
CA GLN A 278 4.60 -13.57 10.84
C GLN A 278 4.83 -14.09 12.27
N THR A 279 6.01 -14.66 12.54
CA THR A 279 6.42 -15.07 13.90
C THR A 279 7.09 -13.95 14.70
N GLY A 280 7.43 -12.84 14.06
CA GLY A 280 7.98 -11.67 14.75
C GLY A 280 6.91 -10.95 15.60
N ASP A 281 7.35 -10.33 16.69
CA ASP A 281 6.58 -9.34 17.44
C ASP A 281 6.48 -7.99 16.68
N ALA A 282 7.41 -7.74 15.74
CA ALA A 282 7.40 -6.62 14.81
C ALA A 282 8.10 -7.00 13.49
N ILE A 283 7.84 -6.22 12.43
CA ILE A 283 8.49 -6.42 11.12
C ILE A 283 9.15 -5.12 10.64
N VAL A 284 10.36 -5.24 10.10
CA VAL A 284 11.04 -4.17 9.38
C VAL A 284 11.18 -4.54 7.91
N TYR A 285 10.66 -3.70 7.00
CA TYR A 285 10.87 -3.89 5.56
C TYR A 285 12.09 -3.12 5.09
N ALA A 286 13.07 -3.82 4.49
CA ALA A 286 14.31 -3.23 4.03
C ALA A 286 14.46 -3.37 2.51
N PHE A 287 14.49 -2.26 1.78
CA PHE A 287 14.53 -2.29 0.31
C PHE A 287 15.30 -1.11 -0.28
N THR A 288 15.68 -1.24 -1.55
CA THR A 288 16.18 -0.13 -2.36
C THR A 288 15.06 0.38 -3.25
N ILE A 289 14.86 1.70 -3.31
CA ILE A 289 13.85 2.29 -4.18
C ILE A 289 14.17 1.90 -5.63
N LYS A 290 13.18 1.30 -6.30
CA LYS A 290 13.25 0.91 -7.71
C LYS A 290 11.97 1.32 -8.39
N ASP A 291 12.09 2.13 -9.44
CA ASP A 291 10.97 2.54 -10.29
C ASP A 291 9.81 3.17 -9.49
N HIS A 292 10.13 4.07 -8.54
CA HIS A 292 9.16 4.71 -7.63
C HIS A 292 8.42 3.74 -6.69
N SER A 293 9.01 2.58 -6.40
CA SER A 293 8.42 1.55 -5.55
C SER A 293 9.50 0.73 -4.82
N MET A 294 9.06 -0.36 -4.17
CA MET A 294 9.93 -1.37 -3.53
C MET A 294 10.49 -2.40 -4.54
N GLY A 295 10.25 -2.21 -5.84
CA GLY A 295 10.61 -3.16 -6.90
C GLY A 295 9.59 -4.29 -7.12
N ALA A 296 9.70 -4.96 -8.27
CA ALA A 296 8.76 -6.03 -8.66
C ALA A 296 8.81 -7.23 -7.72
N ARG A 297 9.94 -7.48 -7.06
CA ARG A 297 10.11 -8.62 -6.14
C ARG A 297 9.29 -8.45 -4.87
N PHE A 298 9.42 -7.31 -4.19
CA PHE A 298 8.55 -6.98 -3.06
C PHE A 298 7.09 -6.94 -3.45
N LYS A 299 6.76 -6.34 -4.61
CA LYS A 299 5.38 -6.31 -5.06
C LYS A 299 4.83 -7.72 -5.32
N MET A 300 5.65 -8.66 -5.79
CA MET A 300 5.25 -10.06 -5.96
C MET A 300 4.98 -10.72 -4.59
N TYR A 301 5.83 -10.46 -3.60
CA TYR A 301 5.60 -10.90 -2.22
C TYR A 301 4.26 -10.36 -1.67
N ASP A 302 3.99 -9.07 -1.84
CA ASP A 302 2.73 -8.46 -1.41
C ASP A 302 1.51 -9.04 -2.13
N ASP A 303 1.57 -9.18 -3.46
CA ASP A 303 0.48 -9.76 -4.23
C ASP A 303 0.23 -11.21 -3.86
N ARG A 304 1.25 -11.94 -3.40
CA ARG A 304 1.08 -13.31 -2.91
C ARG A 304 0.40 -13.37 -1.55
N GLN A 305 0.46 -12.30 -0.77
CA GLN A 305 -0.33 -12.12 0.44
C GLN A 305 -1.76 -11.66 0.16
N PHE A 306 -2.13 -11.33 -1.09
CA PHE A 306 -3.49 -10.91 -1.44
C PHE A 306 -4.56 -11.98 -1.15
N CYS A 307 -4.19 -13.25 -0.98
CA CYS A 307 -5.10 -14.27 -0.44
C CYS A 307 -5.59 -13.94 0.98
N ASN A 308 -4.82 -13.16 1.74
CA ASN A 308 -5.17 -12.56 3.01
C ASN A 308 -5.56 -11.07 2.87
N GLY A 309 -5.65 -10.51 1.66
CA GLY A 309 -5.56 -9.07 1.40
C GLY A 309 -6.63 -8.18 2.05
N HIS A 310 -7.78 -8.73 2.43
CA HIS A 310 -8.80 -7.98 3.18
C HIS A 310 -8.81 -8.32 4.67
N ARG A 311 -7.99 -9.30 5.09
CA ARG A 311 -7.82 -9.77 6.46
C ARG A 311 -6.51 -9.16 7.00
N THR A 312 -6.63 -8.25 7.96
CA THR A 312 -5.50 -7.65 8.66
C THR A 312 -4.85 -8.65 9.61
N VAL A 313 -4.20 -9.69 9.06
CA VAL A 313 -3.65 -10.81 9.84
C VAL A 313 -2.52 -10.40 10.79
N THR A 314 -1.89 -9.26 10.51
CA THR A 314 -0.85 -8.64 11.31
C THR A 314 -1.37 -7.52 12.21
N MET A 315 -2.69 -7.34 12.36
CA MET A 315 -3.29 -6.21 13.08
C MET A 315 -2.67 -5.98 14.47
N GLY A 316 -2.25 -4.75 14.76
CA GLY A 316 -1.60 -4.36 16.01
C GLY A 316 -0.08 -4.59 16.07
N MET A 317 0.51 -5.30 15.11
CA MET A 317 1.97 -5.49 15.05
C MET A 317 2.69 -4.20 14.64
N PRO A 318 3.77 -3.76 15.32
CA PRO A 318 4.58 -2.64 14.86
C PRO A 318 5.33 -2.92 13.55
N PHE A 319 5.46 -1.89 12.72
CA PHE A 319 6.21 -1.91 11.47
C PHE A 319 7.27 -0.81 11.40
N GLY A 320 8.41 -1.11 10.80
CA GLY A 320 9.45 -0.14 10.45
C GLY A 320 9.93 -0.32 9.01
N TYR A 321 10.65 0.66 8.48
CA TYR A 321 11.22 0.58 7.14
C TYR A 321 12.67 1.07 7.11
N LEU A 322 13.53 0.33 6.40
CA LEU A 322 14.87 0.75 6.01
C LEU A 322 14.88 0.99 4.50
N VAL A 323 15.12 2.23 4.07
CA VAL A 323 14.98 2.63 2.66
C VAL A 323 16.30 3.15 2.13
N ASN A 324 16.91 2.39 1.23
CA ASN A 324 18.07 2.84 0.46
C ASN A 324 17.56 3.61 -0.78
N GLY A 325 17.83 4.91 -0.86
CA GLY A 325 17.42 5.78 -1.98
C GLY A 325 16.79 7.10 -1.54
N HIS A 326 16.38 7.92 -2.53
CA HIS A 326 15.84 9.26 -2.31
C HIS A 326 14.37 9.27 -1.86
N TYR A 327 14.09 8.71 -0.68
CA TYR A 327 12.73 8.56 -0.14
C TYR A 327 11.95 9.88 -0.03
N SER A 328 12.63 11.00 0.24
CA SER A 328 11.99 12.32 0.32
C SER A 328 11.29 12.75 -0.98
N ARG A 329 11.68 12.18 -2.13
CA ARG A 329 11.11 12.44 -3.45
C ARG A 329 9.91 11.53 -3.79
N GLU A 330 9.72 10.45 -3.04
CA GLU A 330 8.74 9.42 -3.34
C GLU A 330 7.42 9.66 -2.58
N GLU A 331 6.72 10.76 -2.89
CA GLU A 331 5.43 11.11 -2.26
C GLU A 331 4.42 9.95 -2.33
N ASN A 332 4.39 9.25 -3.46
CA ASN A 332 3.51 8.10 -3.67
C ASN A 332 3.86 6.93 -2.75
N LEU A 333 5.15 6.56 -2.69
CA LEU A 333 5.64 5.47 -1.84
C LEU A 333 5.42 5.77 -0.36
N ARG A 334 5.59 7.03 0.05
CA ARG A 334 5.27 7.51 1.40
C ARG A 334 3.81 7.24 1.76
N MET A 335 2.87 7.60 0.87
CA MET A 335 1.45 7.30 1.06
C MET A 335 1.16 5.80 1.12
N ILE A 336 1.83 4.98 0.30
CA ILE A 336 1.66 3.53 0.32
C ILE A 336 2.13 2.93 1.65
N ILE A 337 3.30 3.35 2.14
CA ILE A 337 3.87 2.88 3.41
C ILE A 337 2.95 3.23 4.59
N GLU A 338 2.50 4.49 4.67
CA GLU A 338 1.57 4.94 5.70
C GLU A 338 0.22 4.24 5.58
N GLY A 339 -0.36 4.24 4.38
CA GLY A 339 -1.68 3.64 4.12
C GLY A 339 -1.74 2.14 4.46
N ARG A 340 -0.65 1.40 4.22
CA ARG A 340 -0.55 -0.03 4.62
C ARG A 340 -0.61 -0.20 6.13
N ALA A 341 0.16 0.59 6.88
CA ALA A 341 0.14 0.54 8.34
C ALA A 341 -1.23 0.95 8.89
N GLU A 342 -1.79 2.03 8.35
CA GLU A 342 -3.09 2.58 8.73
C GLU A 342 -4.24 1.60 8.50
N VAL A 343 -4.37 1.01 7.31
CA VAL A 343 -5.42 -0.01 7.03
C VAL A 343 -5.21 -1.26 7.87
N GLY A 344 -3.96 -1.66 8.09
CA GLY A 344 -3.62 -2.78 8.96
C GLY A 344 -3.89 -2.54 10.45
N HIS A 345 -4.13 -1.28 10.85
CA HIS A 345 -4.17 -0.84 12.24
C HIS A 345 -2.88 -1.24 12.97
N ASN A 346 -1.77 -0.95 12.32
CA ASN A 346 -0.41 -1.22 12.75
C ASN A 346 0.27 0.08 13.17
N PHE A 347 1.16 0.01 14.16
CA PHE A 347 1.99 1.16 14.52
C PHE A 347 3.15 1.29 13.53
N LEU A 348 3.23 2.39 12.81
CA LEU A 348 4.38 2.72 11.97
C LEU A 348 5.45 3.42 12.82
N ALA A 349 6.48 2.68 13.22
CA ALA A 349 7.56 3.20 14.06
C ALA A 349 8.45 4.23 13.34
N GLY A 350 8.51 4.17 12.01
CA GLY A 350 9.24 5.15 11.21
C GLY A 350 9.84 4.55 9.94
N VAL A 351 10.51 5.42 9.19
CA VAL A 351 11.25 5.08 7.98
C VAL A 351 12.64 5.68 8.12
N ALA A 352 13.66 4.81 8.22
CA ALA A 352 15.05 5.23 8.23
C ALA A 352 15.64 5.17 6.81
N THR A 353 16.33 6.23 6.42
CA THR A 353 16.84 6.45 5.07
C THR A 353 18.34 6.71 5.09
N ASN A 354 18.99 6.63 3.93
CA ASN A 354 20.38 7.02 3.76
C ASN A 354 20.58 8.35 3.02
N GLU A 355 19.60 9.26 3.11
CA GLU A 355 19.68 10.58 2.46
C GLU A 355 20.58 11.57 3.23
N TYR A 356 20.60 11.51 4.58
CA TYR A 356 21.29 12.52 5.41
C TYR A 356 22.14 11.92 6.52
N ASN A 357 21.54 11.20 7.47
CA ASN A 357 22.25 10.57 8.59
C ASN A 357 21.65 9.19 8.87
N PRO A 358 22.00 8.17 8.06
CA PRO A 358 21.43 6.83 8.19
C PRO A 358 21.66 6.23 9.57
N ASP A 359 22.80 6.52 10.19
CA ASP A 359 23.13 5.97 11.49
C ASP A 359 22.14 6.39 12.56
N ARG A 360 21.89 7.69 12.66
CA ARG A 360 20.92 8.25 13.61
C ARG A 360 19.50 7.80 13.30
N GLU A 361 19.10 7.82 12.03
CA GLU A 361 17.74 7.43 11.63
C GLU A 361 17.44 5.96 11.96
N ILE A 362 18.42 5.06 11.76
CA ILE A 362 18.29 3.63 12.10
C ILE A 362 18.19 3.43 13.62
N ASP A 363 18.98 4.17 14.41
CA ASP A 363 18.96 4.10 15.86
C ASP A 363 17.63 4.61 16.43
N GLU A 364 17.10 5.72 15.88
CA GLU A 364 15.78 6.27 16.24
C GLU A 364 14.63 5.31 15.88
N LEU A 365 14.71 4.63 14.73
CA LEU A 365 13.75 3.59 14.35
C LEU A 365 13.77 2.42 15.35
N ALA A 366 14.96 1.93 15.72
CA ALA A 366 15.10 0.85 16.69
C ALA A 366 14.51 1.24 18.05
N ALA A 367 14.86 2.42 18.58
CA ALA A 367 14.33 2.92 19.85
C ALA A 367 12.79 3.07 19.83
N THR A 368 12.22 3.51 18.71
CA THR A 368 10.77 3.69 18.56
C THR A 368 10.04 2.33 18.51
N LEU A 369 10.64 1.32 17.87
CA LEU A 369 10.13 -0.05 17.92
C LEU A 369 10.20 -0.65 19.34
N GLU A 370 11.29 -0.41 20.07
CA GLU A 370 11.42 -0.85 21.46
C GLU A 370 10.28 -0.27 22.32
N TYR A 371 10.02 1.03 22.21
CA TYR A 371 8.92 1.68 22.91
C TYR A 371 7.56 1.05 22.55
N ALA A 372 7.30 0.84 21.26
CA ALA A 372 6.03 0.27 20.81
C ALA A 372 5.80 -1.15 21.33
N LEU A 373 6.86 -1.97 21.35
CA LEU A 373 6.82 -3.33 21.86
C LEU A 373 6.62 -3.35 23.39
N GLU A 374 7.31 -2.46 24.11
CA GLU A 374 7.19 -2.34 25.57
C GLU A 374 5.79 -1.95 26.01
N HIS A 375 5.21 -0.96 25.33
CA HIS A 375 3.94 -0.37 25.72
C HIS A 375 2.74 -1.01 25.01
N SER A 376 2.98 -1.99 24.13
CA SER A 376 1.96 -2.55 23.23
C SER A 376 1.18 -1.44 22.51
N TYR A 377 1.91 -0.42 22.06
CA TYR A 377 1.30 0.80 21.54
C TYR A 377 0.68 0.56 20.16
N VAL A 378 -0.57 1.01 19.99
CA VAL A 378 -1.27 0.99 18.71
C VAL A 378 -1.77 2.39 18.41
N GLN A 379 -1.34 2.95 17.29
CA GLN A 379 -1.76 4.27 16.84
C GLN A 379 -3.24 4.25 16.40
N PRO A 380 -4.07 5.21 16.86
CA PRO A 380 -5.41 5.38 16.32
C PRO A 380 -5.37 5.71 14.83
N GLN A 381 -6.25 5.05 14.05
CA GLN A 381 -6.27 5.21 12.60
C GLN A 381 -6.65 6.62 12.15
N ASN A 382 -5.98 7.11 11.12
CA ASN A 382 -6.26 8.36 10.43
C ASN A 382 -7.19 8.13 9.21
N PHE A 383 -7.34 9.14 8.35
CA PHE A 383 -8.19 9.06 7.15
C PHE A 383 -7.84 7.87 6.24
N LEU A 384 -6.56 7.58 6.04
CA LEU A 384 -6.05 6.50 5.20
C LEU A 384 -6.56 5.13 5.67
N GLY A 385 -6.55 4.90 6.99
CA GLY A 385 -7.03 3.66 7.60
C GLY A 385 -8.55 3.58 7.63
N VAL A 386 -9.21 4.64 8.12
CA VAL A 386 -10.68 4.69 8.24
C VAL A 386 -11.36 4.61 6.88
N GLY A 387 -10.85 5.32 5.88
CA GLY A 387 -11.37 5.32 4.51
C GLY A 387 -11.23 3.94 3.86
N GLY A 388 -10.02 3.37 3.89
CA GLY A 388 -9.75 2.05 3.33
C GLY A 388 -10.60 0.94 3.98
N MET A 389 -10.69 0.94 5.31
CA MET A 389 -11.48 -0.08 6.03
C MET A 389 -12.99 0.04 5.78
N LYS A 390 -13.53 1.23 5.50
CA LYS A 390 -14.94 1.38 5.09
C LYS A 390 -15.21 0.74 3.72
N ILE A 391 -14.32 0.94 2.74
CA ILE A 391 -14.43 0.31 1.41
C ILE A 391 -14.40 -1.21 1.56
N PHE A 392 -13.44 -1.75 2.31
CA PHE A 392 -13.35 -3.19 2.55
C PHE A 392 -14.53 -3.75 3.33
N ARG A 393 -14.99 -3.06 4.39
CA ARG A 393 -16.18 -3.47 5.16
C ARG A 393 -17.39 -3.66 4.26
N ASP A 394 -17.66 -2.71 3.38
CA ASP A 394 -18.81 -2.73 2.50
C ASP A 394 -18.64 -3.79 1.42
N LEU A 395 -17.45 -3.89 0.80
CA LEU A 395 -17.11 -4.93 -0.17
C LEU A 395 -17.30 -6.34 0.39
N ILE A 396 -16.67 -6.66 1.52
CA ILE A 396 -16.75 -7.99 2.13
C ILE A 396 -18.17 -8.30 2.58
N TYR A 397 -18.92 -7.31 3.07
CA TYR A 397 -20.32 -7.54 3.43
C TYR A 397 -21.18 -7.88 2.20
N MET A 398 -21.01 -7.16 1.09
CA MET A 398 -21.73 -7.46 -0.16
C MET A 398 -21.35 -8.84 -0.71
N MET A 399 -20.05 -9.16 -0.73
CA MET A 399 -19.52 -10.39 -1.32
C MET A 399 -19.42 -11.59 -0.36
N ARG A 400 -20.01 -11.50 0.83
CA ARG A 400 -19.91 -12.50 1.92
C ARG A 400 -20.24 -13.95 1.55
N GLY A 401 -21.03 -14.16 0.48
CA GLY A 401 -21.32 -15.50 -0.05
C GLY A 401 -20.12 -16.15 -0.75
N MET A 402 -19.32 -15.34 -1.46
CA MET A 402 -18.10 -15.73 -2.17
C MET A 402 -16.86 -15.64 -1.26
N MET A 403 -16.71 -14.53 -0.55
CA MET A 403 -15.55 -14.22 0.31
C MET A 403 -15.77 -14.72 1.74
N ARG A 404 -15.93 -16.05 1.88
CA ARG A 404 -16.31 -16.68 3.15
C ARG A 404 -15.21 -16.57 4.21
N ALA A 405 -13.95 -16.69 3.79
CA ALA A 405 -12.80 -16.57 4.69
C ALA A 405 -12.71 -15.16 5.29
N ASP A 406 -12.84 -14.13 4.46
CA ASP A 406 -12.87 -12.72 4.88
C ASP A 406 -14.09 -12.44 5.76
N HIS A 407 -15.29 -12.91 5.37
CA HIS A 407 -16.49 -12.72 6.18
C HIS A 407 -16.36 -13.29 7.61
N LYS A 408 -15.79 -14.49 7.74
CA LYS A 408 -15.51 -15.11 9.05
C LYS A 408 -14.54 -14.26 9.87
N PHE A 409 -13.50 -13.74 9.23
CA PHE A 409 -12.54 -12.83 9.88
C PHE A 409 -13.22 -11.54 10.38
N TYR A 410 -14.04 -10.89 9.55
CA TYR A 410 -14.70 -9.62 9.89
C TYR A 410 -15.68 -9.77 11.05
N LYS A 411 -16.43 -10.89 11.09
CA LYS A 411 -17.30 -11.22 12.23
C LYS A 411 -16.49 -11.41 13.52
N LYS A 412 -15.41 -12.20 13.47
CA LYS A 412 -14.56 -12.49 14.64
C LYS A 412 -13.97 -11.22 15.24
N HIS A 413 -13.53 -10.28 14.40
CA HIS A 413 -12.84 -9.06 14.81
C HIS A 413 -13.76 -7.82 14.90
N LYS A 414 -15.09 -8.00 14.84
CA LYS A 414 -16.09 -6.92 14.96
C LYS A 414 -15.91 -5.76 13.96
N GLN A 415 -15.42 -6.06 12.76
CA GLN A 415 -15.15 -5.06 11.71
C GLN A 415 -16.42 -4.49 11.03
N TYR A 416 -17.60 -5.06 11.32
CA TYR A 416 -18.88 -4.60 10.77
C TYR A 416 -19.54 -3.51 11.63
N ASP A 417 -18.99 -2.30 11.59
CA ASP A 417 -19.33 -1.12 12.41
C ASP A 417 -20.38 -0.16 11.78
N PHE A 418 -21.33 -0.73 11.05
CA PHE A 418 -22.33 -0.02 10.24
C PHE A 418 -23.14 1.07 10.97
N PRO A 419 -23.18 2.33 10.46
CA PRO A 419 -23.88 3.44 11.12
C PRO A 419 -25.39 3.24 11.24
N GLN A 420 -26.04 2.57 10.28
CA GLN A 420 -27.48 2.28 10.30
C GLN A 420 -27.92 1.39 11.48
N LYS A 421 -26.97 0.73 12.16
CA LYS A 421 -27.25 -0.04 13.39
C LYS A 421 -27.34 0.85 14.64
N LYS A 422 -26.87 2.11 14.59
CA LYS A 422 -26.89 3.07 15.70
C LYS A 422 -28.24 3.80 15.81
N LYS A 423 -29.35 3.05 15.84
CA LYS A 423 -30.74 3.59 15.79
C LYS A 423 -31.03 4.66 16.84
N GLY A 424 -30.59 4.44 18.09
CA GLY A 424 -30.77 5.41 19.18
C GLY A 424 -30.02 6.72 18.94
N THR A 425 -28.77 6.65 18.46
CA THR A 425 -28.00 7.84 18.07
C THR A 425 -28.68 8.60 16.95
N ILE A 426 -29.14 7.90 15.91
CA ILE A 426 -29.84 8.50 14.77
C ILE A 426 -31.11 9.23 15.23
N MET A 427 -31.93 8.59 16.06
CA MET A 427 -33.14 9.20 16.64
C MET A 427 -32.81 10.44 17.48
N GLY A 428 -31.75 10.38 18.30
CA GLY A 428 -31.27 11.54 19.05
C GLY A 428 -30.85 12.70 18.15
N MET A 429 -30.19 12.42 17.02
CA MET A 429 -29.82 13.45 16.05
C MET A 429 -31.02 14.08 15.35
N TYR A 430 -32.09 13.32 15.10
CA TYR A 430 -33.36 13.90 14.62
C TYR A 430 -33.96 14.87 15.63
N LEU A 431 -33.96 14.52 16.93
CA LEU A 431 -34.43 15.41 17.99
C LEU A 431 -33.60 16.70 18.06
N VAL A 432 -32.27 16.58 18.00
CA VAL A 432 -31.37 17.75 17.94
C VAL A 432 -31.69 18.61 16.72
N GLY A 433 -31.90 18.01 15.54
CA GLY A 433 -32.30 18.71 14.33
C GLY A 433 -33.62 19.47 14.47
N MET A 434 -34.63 18.88 15.12
CA MET A 434 -35.92 19.53 15.40
C MET A 434 -35.75 20.74 16.32
N ILE A 435 -34.96 20.61 17.39
CA ILE A 435 -34.67 21.71 18.33
C ILE A 435 -33.96 22.86 17.63
N LEU A 436 -32.95 22.57 16.81
CA LEU A 436 -32.17 23.56 16.06
C LEU A 436 -32.99 24.28 14.99
N SER A 437 -34.00 23.62 14.43
CA SER A 437 -34.88 24.18 13.42
C SER A 437 -35.90 25.18 14.00
N ASN A 438 -36.14 25.15 15.31
CA ASN A 438 -37.03 26.08 15.98
C ASN A 438 -36.29 27.36 16.41
N LYS A 439 -36.52 28.47 15.70
CA LYS A 439 -35.86 29.77 15.95
C LYS A 439 -35.98 30.26 17.40
N LYS A 440 -37.15 30.11 18.04
CA LYS A 440 -37.35 30.58 19.43
C LYS A 440 -36.53 29.76 20.43
N ILE A 441 -36.45 28.44 20.22
CA ILE A 441 -35.68 27.54 21.09
C ILE A 441 -34.17 27.75 20.85
N LYS A 442 -33.75 27.85 19.59
CA LYS A 442 -32.36 28.13 19.21
C LYS A 442 -31.85 29.44 19.83
N THR A 443 -32.63 30.52 19.79
CA THR A 443 -32.25 31.80 20.43
C THR A 443 -32.19 31.70 21.95
N LYS A 444 -33.12 30.95 22.59
CA LYS A 444 -33.10 30.72 24.05
C LYS A 444 -31.96 29.80 24.51
N MET A 445 -31.47 28.91 23.64
CA MET A 445 -30.39 27.98 23.98
C MET A 445 -29.04 28.70 24.13
N GLY A 446 -28.76 29.74 23.34
CA GLY A 446 -27.48 30.47 23.43
C GLY A 446 -26.27 29.54 23.53
N ASN A 447 -25.45 29.70 24.58
CA ASN A 447 -24.26 28.87 24.83
C ASN A 447 -24.56 27.51 25.49
N LYS A 448 -25.79 27.24 25.95
CA LYS A 448 -26.13 25.96 26.60
C LYS A 448 -25.91 24.75 25.68
N MET A 449 -25.97 24.96 24.37
CA MET A 449 -25.62 23.92 23.40
C MET A 449 -24.14 23.54 23.48
N ASN A 450 -23.25 24.54 23.52
CA ASN A 450 -21.82 24.33 23.64
C ASN A 450 -21.48 23.68 24.98
N GLU A 451 -22.11 24.12 26.07
CA GLU A 451 -21.97 23.49 27.40
C GLU A 451 -22.43 22.03 27.39
N GLY A 452 -23.56 21.73 26.74
CA GLY A 452 -24.06 20.37 26.57
C GLY A 452 -23.11 19.48 25.75
N MET A 453 -22.51 20.01 24.68
CA MET A 453 -21.50 19.32 23.87
C MET A 453 -20.23 19.02 24.68
N LEU A 454 -19.84 19.92 25.58
CA LEU A 454 -18.65 19.75 26.43
C LEU A 454 -18.88 18.83 27.63
N MET A 455 -20.14 18.61 28.03
CA MET A 455 -20.47 17.85 29.25
C MET A 455 -19.85 16.44 29.30
N PRO A 456 -19.85 15.62 28.22
CA PRO A 456 -19.21 14.31 28.25
C PRO A 456 -17.69 14.42 28.46
N TYR A 457 -17.03 15.42 27.89
CA TYR A 457 -15.60 15.66 28.05
C TYR A 457 -15.28 16.11 29.47
N LYS A 458 -16.05 17.05 30.02
CA LYS A 458 -15.89 17.48 31.42
C LYS A 458 -16.02 16.31 32.39
N LYS A 459 -16.99 15.41 32.20
CA LYS A 459 -17.11 14.20 33.02
C LYS A 459 -15.87 13.30 32.98
N VAL A 460 -15.17 13.23 31.85
CA VAL A 460 -13.91 12.48 31.74
C VAL A 460 -12.81 13.20 32.52
N LEU A 461 -12.68 14.53 32.37
CA LEU A 461 -11.69 15.34 33.08
C LEU A 461 -11.92 15.31 34.60
N ASP A 462 -13.15 15.54 35.06
CA ASP A 462 -13.52 15.51 36.49
C ASP A 462 -13.27 14.14 37.13
N LYS A 463 -13.34 13.06 36.34
CA LYS A 463 -13.04 11.70 36.82
C LYS A 463 -11.54 11.54 37.09
N LEU A 464 -10.68 12.09 36.23
CA LEU A 464 -9.22 12.03 36.39
C LEU A 464 -8.78 12.83 37.63
N GLU A 465 -9.32 14.03 37.84
CA GLU A 465 -9.01 14.87 39.01
C GLU A 465 -9.35 14.14 40.34
N LYS A 466 -10.43 13.36 40.37
CA LYS A 466 -10.82 12.55 41.53
C LYS A 466 -9.97 11.31 41.76
N GLU A 467 -9.33 10.79 40.71
CA GLU A 467 -8.41 9.66 40.79
C GLU A 467 -7.00 10.12 41.22
N GLU A 468 -6.59 11.33 40.82
CA GLU A 468 -5.34 11.95 41.27
C GLU A 468 -5.42 12.47 42.71
N GLY A 469 -6.54 13.07 43.12
CA GLY A 469 -6.75 13.53 44.51
C GLY A 469 -6.94 12.42 45.57
N LYS A 470 -6.87 11.15 45.16
CA LYS A 470 -6.92 9.96 46.04
C LYS A 470 -5.59 9.22 46.15
N LYS A 471 -4.56 9.64 45.41
CA LYS A 471 -3.16 9.27 45.63
C LYS A 471 -2.49 10.34 46.49
#